data_AF-A0AA39V9F8-F1
#
_entry.id   AF-A0AA39V9F8-F1
#
_cell.length_a   1.000
_cell.length_b   1.000
_cell.length_c   1.000
_cell.angle_alpha   90.00
_cell.angle_beta   90.00
_cell.angle_gamma   90.00
#
_symmetry.space_group_name_H-M   'P 1'
#
loop_
_entity.id
_entity.type
_entity.pdbx_description
1 polymer ?
#
loop_
_entity_poly.entity_id
_entity_poly.type
_entity_poly.pdbx_seq_one_letter_code
_entity_poly.pdbx_strand_id
1 'polypeptide(L)'
;MSDEANRSAFLEIKGRLIENTGKMKQVLNQVRNKEGEKKRAFLTLEELRQLPDDTNTYKSIGRMFVLEPKSILMNDQEQKLKDSETAIASLQASKEYLEKQKAEVENNLTELLQQDPGLAQQIMSMTVM
;
A
#
# COMPACT_ATOMS: atom_id res chain seq x y z
N MET A 1 16.12 29.51 -24.16
CA MET A 1 15.29 28.41 -24.70
C MET A 1 15.56 27.09 -23.97
N SER A 2 16.81 26.72 -23.67
CA SER A 2 17.12 25.55 -22.82
C SER A 2 16.62 25.70 -21.39
N ASP A 3 16.75 26.89 -20.80
CA ASP A 3 16.42 27.11 -19.38
C ASP A 3 14.92 26.96 -19.09
N GLU A 4 14.06 27.38 -20.03
CA GLU A 4 12.60 27.20 -19.96
C GLU A 4 12.22 25.72 -20.04
N ALA A 5 12.88 24.96 -20.94
CA ALA A 5 12.65 23.54 -21.12
C ALA A 5 13.12 22.73 -19.90
N ASN A 6 14.29 23.05 -19.35
CA ASN A 6 14.84 22.44 -18.13
C ASN A 6 13.94 22.71 -16.91
N ARG A 7 13.43 23.94 -16.78
CA ARG A 7 12.50 24.31 -15.72
C ARG A 7 11.16 23.57 -15.84
N SER A 8 10.63 23.41 -17.05
CA SER A 8 9.42 22.63 -17.30
C SER A 8 9.62 21.16 -16.95
N ALA A 9 10.72 20.55 -17.40
CA ALA A 9 11.07 19.16 -17.09
C ALA A 9 11.20 18.92 -15.59
N PHE A 10 11.80 19.87 -14.87
CA PHE A 10 11.92 19.80 -13.41
C PHE A 10 10.56 19.81 -12.68
N LEU A 11 9.63 20.68 -13.10
CA LEU A 11 8.29 20.72 -12.52
C LEU A 11 7.53 19.41 -12.77
N GLU A 12 7.69 18.83 -13.95
CA GLU A 12 7.11 17.54 -14.29
C GLU A 12 7.67 16.41 -13.42
N ILE A 13 9.00 16.34 -13.28
CA ILE A 13 9.69 15.36 -12.42
C ILE A 13 9.23 15.49 -10.96
N LYS A 14 9.12 16.73 -10.45
CA LYS A 14 8.55 16.99 -9.11
C LYS A 14 7.10 16.52 -8.99
N GLY A 15 6.27 16.78 -10.00
CA GLY A 15 4.88 16.32 -10.02
C GLY A 15 4.79 14.80 -9.92
N ARG A 16 5.56 14.08 -10.73
CA ARG A 16 5.64 12.61 -10.70
C ARG A 16 6.13 12.09 -9.35
N LEU A 17 7.11 12.74 -8.73
CA LEU A 17 7.63 12.35 -7.41
C LEU A 17 6.56 12.47 -6.32
N ILE A 18 5.78 13.56 -6.33
CA ILE A 18 4.68 13.79 -5.37
C ILE A 18 3.60 12.73 -5.57
N GLU A 19 3.20 12.48 -6.81
CA GLU A 19 2.19 11.48 -7.15
C GLU A 19 2.61 10.07 -6.71
N ASN A 20 3.84 9.66 -7.05
CA ASN A 20 4.38 8.36 -6.66
C ASN A 20 4.49 8.20 -5.15
N THR A 21 4.88 9.26 -4.44
CA THR A 21 4.91 9.26 -2.97
C THR A 21 3.51 9.10 -2.38
N GLY A 22 2.50 9.76 -2.97
CA GLY A 22 1.09 9.60 -2.56
C GLY A 22 0.58 8.18 -2.76
N LYS A 23 0.79 7.61 -3.95
CA LYS A 23 0.44 6.22 -4.28
C LYS A 23 1.14 5.22 -3.36
N MET A 24 2.42 5.43 -3.07
CA MET A 24 3.19 4.60 -2.15
C MET A 24 2.59 4.57 -0.75
N LYS A 25 2.26 5.75 -0.19
CA LYS A 25 1.60 5.84 1.13
C LYS A 25 0.27 5.10 1.15
N GLN A 26 -0.51 5.22 0.08
CA GLN A 26 -1.78 4.50 -0.05
C GLN A 26 -1.57 2.98 -0.04
N VAL A 27 -0.63 2.46 -0.83
CA VAL A 27 -0.32 1.02 -0.88
C VAL A 27 0.15 0.51 0.48
N LEU A 28 1.05 1.24 1.16
CA LEU A 28 1.52 0.87 2.50
C LEU A 28 0.38 0.78 3.53
N ASN A 29 -0.56 1.75 3.50
CA ASN A 29 -1.73 1.71 4.37
C ASN A 29 -2.64 0.52 4.05
N GLN A 30 -2.85 0.20 2.78
CA GLN A 30 -3.65 -0.95 2.36
C GLN A 30 -3.00 -2.28 2.82
N VAL A 31 -1.69 -2.42 2.68
CA VAL A 31 -0.93 -3.59 3.17
C VAL A 31 -1.16 -3.76 4.68
N ARG A 32 -0.94 -2.70 5.46
CA ARG A 32 -1.13 -2.74 6.92
C ARG A 32 -2.55 -3.14 7.32
N ASN A 33 -3.55 -2.64 6.62
CA ASN A 33 -4.95 -3.00 6.88
C ASN A 33 -5.21 -4.48 6.58
N LYS A 34 -4.71 -4.99 5.45
CA LYS A 34 -4.85 -6.40 5.07
C LYS A 34 -4.06 -7.34 5.97
N GLU A 35 -2.91 -6.93 6.48
CA GLU A 35 -2.19 -7.69 7.52
C GLU A 35 -3.01 -7.79 8.81
N GLY A 36 -3.69 -6.72 9.21
CA GLY A 36 -4.61 -6.72 10.35
C GLY A 36 -5.82 -7.65 10.13
N GLU A 37 -6.41 -7.64 8.93
CA GLU A 37 -7.46 -8.58 8.54
C GLU A 37 -6.96 -10.03 8.58
N LYS A 38 -5.80 -10.32 7.98
CA LYS A 38 -5.18 -11.66 8.01
C LYS A 38 -4.93 -12.15 9.43
N LYS A 39 -4.39 -11.28 10.31
CA LYS A 39 -4.09 -11.65 11.70
C LYS A 39 -5.37 -11.95 12.48
N ARG A 40 -6.42 -11.14 12.33
CA ARG A 40 -7.74 -11.43 12.92
C ARG A 40 -8.32 -12.72 12.35
N ALA A 41 -8.17 -12.94 11.04
CA ALA A 41 -8.56 -14.17 10.35
C ALA A 41 -7.97 -15.38 11.07
N PHE A 42 -6.64 -15.43 11.08
CA PHE A 42 -5.87 -16.49 11.68
C PHE A 42 -6.20 -16.75 13.17
N LEU A 43 -6.21 -15.70 14.00
CA LEU A 43 -6.45 -15.87 15.43
C LEU A 43 -7.84 -16.46 15.72
N THR A 44 -8.91 -15.96 15.08
CA THR A 44 -10.24 -16.55 15.29
C THR A 44 -10.31 -17.98 14.80
N LEU A 45 -9.61 -18.34 13.71
CA LEU A 45 -9.58 -19.71 13.22
C LEU A 45 -8.91 -20.65 14.23
N GLU A 46 -7.80 -20.22 14.82
CA GLU A 46 -7.11 -20.99 15.87
C GLU A 46 -7.96 -21.17 17.12
N GLU A 47 -8.68 -20.13 17.55
CA GLU A 47 -9.63 -20.23 18.67
C GLU A 47 -10.79 -21.18 18.35
N LEU A 48 -11.38 -21.09 17.15
CA LEU A 48 -12.44 -22.00 16.71
C LEU A 48 -11.98 -23.45 16.69
N ARG A 49 -10.74 -23.73 16.24
CA ARG A 49 -10.18 -25.08 16.18
C ARG A 49 -10.08 -25.76 17.55
N GLN A 50 -9.91 -25.00 18.62
CA GLN A 50 -9.80 -25.52 19.99
C GLN A 50 -11.15 -25.89 20.61
N LEU A 51 -12.26 -25.38 20.04
CA LEU A 51 -13.59 -25.67 20.56
C LEU A 51 -14.07 -27.07 20.15
N PRO A 52 -14.87 -27.75 20.99
CA PRO A 52 -15.60 -28.96 20.58
C PRO A 52 -16.51 -28.71 19.37
N ASP A 53 -16.75 -29.74 18.54
CA ASP A 53 -17.53 -29.62 17.32
C ASP A 53 -19.04 -29.38 17.55
N ASP A 54 -19.54 -29.74 18.74
CA ASP A 54 -20.92 -29.50 19.19
C ASP A 54 -21.13 -28.11 19.80
N THR A 55 -20.10 -27.26 19.83
CA THR A 55 -20.20 -25.90 20.37
C THR A 55 -21.12 -25.04 19.50
N ASN A 56 -22.11 -24.40 20.12
CA ASN A 56 -22.94 -23.40 19.47
C ASN A 56 -22.09 -22.18 19.05
N THR A 57 -21.95 -21.96 17.75
CA THR A 57 -21.23 -20.82 17.18
C THR A 57 -22.19 -19.84 16.52
N TYR A 58 -21.87 -18.55 16.56
CA TYR A 58 -22.72 -17.50 16.01
C TYR A 58 -21.94 -16.58 15.07
N LYS A 59 -22.46 -16.38 13.87
CA LYS A 59 -21.91 -15.44 12.87
C LYS A 59 -22.55 -14.07 13.04
N SER A 60 -21.73 -13.03 13.05
CA SER A 60 -22.22 -11.65 13.10
C SER A 60 -22.71 -11.18 11.73
N ILE A 61 -23.89 -10.54 11.72
CA ILE A 61 -24.49 -9.88 10.55
C ILE A 61 -24.94 -8.49 11.00
N GLY A 62 -24.10 -7.48 10.76
CA GLY A 62 -24.33 -6.13 11.27
C GLY A 62 -24.35 -6.10 12.80
N ARG A 63 -25.52 -5.84 13.39
CA ARG A 63 -25.74 -5.84 14.85
C ARG A 63 -26.37 -7.14 15.39
N MET A 64 -26.65 -8.10 14.51
CA MET A 64 -27.26 -9.39 14.86
C MET A 64 -26.24 -10.51 14.88
N PHE A 65 -26.56 -11.59 15.57
CA PHE A 65 -25.79 -12.83 15.63
C PHE A 65 -26.71 -14.00 15.28
N VAL A 66 -26.31 -14.80 14.30
CA VAL A 66 -27.09 -15.94 13.79
C VAL A 66 -26.36 -17.23 14.13
N LEU A 67 -27.08 -18.22 14.66
CA LEU A 67 -26.53 -19.54 14.95
C LEU A 67 -26.10 -20.20 13.64
N GLU A 68 -24.84 -20.60 13.57
CA GLU A 68 -24.25 -21.22 12.40
C GLU A 68 -23.32 -22.37 12.84
N PRO A 69 -23.18 -23.46 12.07
CA PRO A 69 -22.23 -24.52 12.38
C PRO A 69 -20.80 -24.00 12.42
N LYS A 70 -20.00 -24.53 13.37
CA LYS A 70 -18.58 -24.20 13.53
C LYS A 70 -17.79 -24.32 12.21
N SER A 71 -18.08 -25.36 11.43
CA SER A 71 -17.42 -25.62 10.14
C SER A 71 -17.63 -24.48 9.14
N ILE A 72 -18.80 -23.81 9.14
CA ILE A 72 -19.07 -22.66 8.27
C ILE A 72 -18.22 -21.47 8.71
N LEU A 73 -18.14 -21.17 10.01
CA LEU A 73 -17.29 -20.08 10.51
C LEU A 73 -15.81 -20.33 10.23
N MET A 74 -15.35 -21.58 10.35
CA MET A 74 -13.97 -21.95 10.03
C MET A 74 -13.68 -21.72 8.54
N ASN A 75 -14.54 -22.21 7.65
CA ASN A 75 -14.39 -22.01 6.20
C ASN A 75 -14.39 -20.52 5.81
N ASP A 76 -15.28 -19.71 6.40
CA ASP A 76 -15.31 -18.27 6.20
C ASP A 76 -13.97 -17.62 6.58
N GLN A 77 -13.38 -18.08 7.69
CA GLN A 77 -12.15 -17.51 8.21
C GLN A 77 -10.92 -17.97 7.42
N GLU A 78 -10.89 -19.22 6.96
CA GLU A 78 -9.87 -19.71 6.03
C GLU A 78 -9.91 -18.96 4.70
N GLN A 79 -11.11 -18.72 4.16
CA GLN A 79 -11.27 -17.94 2.94
C GLN A 79 -10.79 -16.50 3.12
N LYS A 80 -11.18 -15.82 4.21
CA LYS A 80 -10.69 -14.47 4.53
C LYS A 80 -9.18 -14.40 4.69
N LEU A 81 -8.57 -15.43 5.28
CA LEU A 81 -7.12 -15.53 5.41
C LEU A 81 -6.47 -15.59 4.03
N LYS A 82 -6.92 -16.51 3.17
CA LYS A 82 -6.42 -16.68 1.79
C LYS A 82 -6.61 -15.44 0.92
N ASP A 83 -7.77 -14.80 1.01
CA ASP A 83 -8.06 -13.55 0.28
C ASP A 83 -7.14 -12.42 0.73
N SER A 84 -6.89 -12.32 2.04
CA SER A 84 -5.97 -11.32 2.60
C SER A 84 -4.53 -11.57 2.16
N GLU A 85 -4.08 -12.83 2.14
CA GLU A 85 -2.74 -13.19 1.64
C GLU A 85 -2.56 -12.86 0.15
N THR A 86 -3.56 -13.20 -0.67
CA THR A 86 -3.56 -12.89 -2.10
C THR A 86 -3.52 -11.38 -2.33
N ALA A 87 -4.32 -10.62 -1.59
CA ALA A 87 -4.32 -9.16 -1.66
C ALA A 87 -2.98 -8.55 -1.22
N ILE A 88 -2.37 -9.05 -0.14
CA ILE A 88 -1.05 -8.59 0.32
C ILE A 88 0.01 -8.84 -0.75
N ALA A 89 0.03 -10.03 -1.36
CA ALA A 89 0.99 -10.36 -2.42
C ALA A 89 0.85 -9.41 -3.62
N SER A 90 -0.38 -9.12 -4.05
CA SER A 90 -0.63 -8.16 -5.13
C SER A 90 -0.20 -6.73 -4.76
N LEU A 91 -0.43 -6.30 -3.52
CA LEU A 91 -0.03 -4.97 -3.05
C LEU A 91 1.48 -4.85 -2.89
N GLN A 92 2.18 -5.93 -2.50
CA GLN A 92 3.63 -5.99 -2.46
C GLN A 92 4.24 -5.84 -3.86
N ALA A 93 3.69 -6.53 -4.87
CA ALA A 93 4.11 -6.34 -6.26
C ALA A 93 3.90 -4.89 -6.74
N SER A 94 2.76 -4.27 -6.38
CA SER A 94 2.50 -2.86 -6.68
C SER A 94 3.48 -1.92 -5.96
N LYS A 95 3.82 -2.22 -4.71
CA LYS A 95 4.82 -1.48 -3.93
C LYS A 95 6.18 -1.52 -4.62
N GLU A 96 6.68 -2.71 -4.97
CA GLU A 96 7.97 -2.87 -5.66
C GLU A 96 8.02 -2.11 -6.99
N TYR A 97 6.91 -2.12 -7.74
CA TYR A 97 6.80 -1.35 -8.98
C TYR A 97 6.92 0.16 -8.74
N LEU A 98 6.22 0.68 -7.73
CA LEU A 98 6.30 2.09 -7.36
C LEU A 98 7.68 2.48 -6.79
N GLU A 99 8.38 1.58 -6.10
CA GLU A 99 9.76 1.78 -5.65
C GLU A 99 10.71 1.93 -6.84
N LYS A 100 10.58 1.08 -7.86
CA LYS A 100 11.36 1.20 -9.11
C LYS A 100 11.07 2.51 -9.84
N GLN A 101 9.80 2.88 -9.98
CA GLN A 101 9.44 4.17 -10.60
C GLN A 101 10.01 5.36 -9.81
N LYS A 102 9.98 5.30 -8.48
CA LYS A 102 10.54 6.36 -7.65
C LYS A 102 12.05 6.50 -7.87
N ALA A 103 12.78 5.39 -7.91
CA ALA A 103 14.21 5.40 -8.19
C ALA A 103 14.54 5.98 -9.58
N GLU A 104 13.73 5.65 -10.59
CA GLU A 104 13.86 6.23 -11.93
C GLU A 104 13.64 7.75 -11.92
N VAL A 105 12.60 8.23 -11.23
CA VAL A 105 12.32 9.67 -11.09
C VAL A 105 13.44 10.40 -10.35
N GLU A 106 14.03 9.78 -9.31
CA GLU A 106 15.18 10.34 -8.56
C GLU A 106 16.46 10.38 -9.42
N ASN A 107 16.70 9.36 -10.26
CA ASN A 107 17.81 9.37 -11.21
C ASN A 107 17.64 10.47 -12.26
N ASN A 108 16.46 10.58 -12.86
CA ASN A 108 16.15 11.64 -13.85
C ASN A 108 16.33 13.04 -13.25
N LEU A 109 15.94 13.23 -11.98
CA LEU A 109 16.16 14.48 -11.26
C LEU A 109 17.66 14.76 -11.09
N THR A 110 18.44 13.75 -10.72
CA THR A 110 19.89 13.88 -10.51
C THR A 110 20.61 14.23 -11.80
N GLU A 111 20.27 13.56 -12.91
CA GLU A 111 20.83 13.85 -14.24
C GLU A 111 20.50 15.27 -14.70
N LEU A 112 19.25 15.72 -14.52
CA LEU A 112 18.83 17.08 -14.87
C LEU A 112 19.63 18.14 -14.10
N LEU A 113 19.87 17.92 -12.80
CA LEU A 113 20.66 18.84 -11.96
C LEU A 113 22.15 18.84 -12.30
N GLN A 114 22.69 17.71 -12.79
CA GLN A 114 24.08 17.64 -13.27
C GLN A 114 24.27 18.36 -14.60
N GLN A 115 23.27 18.28 -15.49
CA GLN A 115 23.29 18.98 -16.78
C GLN A 115 23.16 20.50 -16.62
N ASP A 116 22.48 20.97 -15.58
CA ASP A 116 22.27 22.40 -15.31
C ASP A 116 22.45 22.77 -13.82
N PRO A 117 23.68 23.09 -13.40
CA PRO A 117 23.99 23.53 -12.04
C PRO A 117 23.33 24.86 -11.67
N GLY A 118 22.98 25.70 -12.67
CA GLY A 118 22.31 26.98 -12.47
C GLY A 118 20.86 26.80 -12.02
N LEU A 119 20.19 25.75 -12.54
CA LEU A 119 18.86 25.33 -12.10
C LEU A 119 18.84 24.99 -10.61
N ALA A 120 19.85 24.27 -10.11
CA ALA A 120 19.96 23.92 -8.69
C ALA A 120 20.02 25.15 -7.78
N GLN A 121 20.77 26.19 -8.19
CA GLN A 121 20.86 27.45 -7.44
C GLN A 121 19.54 28.23 -7.46
N GLN A 122 18.84 28.26 -8.60
CA GLN A 122 17.51 28.88 -8.69
C GLN A 122 16.44 28.16 -7.85
N ILE A 123 16.52 26.83 -7.77
CA ILE A 123 15.61 26.04 -6.92
C ILE A 123 15.85 26.35 -5.44
N MET A 124 17.11 26.43 -5.00
CA MET A 124 17.44 26.76 -3.61
C MET A 124 17.01 28.17 -3.23
N SER A 125 17.12 29.16 -4.13
CA SER A 125 16.66 30.52 -3.85
C SER A 125 15.13 30.65 -3.84
N MET A 126 14.39 29.84 -4.62
CA MET A 126 12.92 29.80 -4.60
C MET A 126 12.31 29.11 -3.37
N THR A 127 13.06 28.24 -2.68
CA THR A 127 12.55 27.51 -1.51
C THR A 127 12.71 28.30 -0.20
N VAL A 128 13.48 29.39 -0.23
CA VAL A 128 13.84 30.23 0.94
C VAL A 128 13.01 31.54 1.01
N MET A 129 12.13 31.79 0.04
CA MET A 129 11.07 32.82 0.12
C MET A 129 9.72 32.19 0.43
#